data_AF-A0A961S271-F1
#
_entry.id   AF-A0A961S271-F1
#
_cell.length_a   1.000
_cell.length_b   1.000
_cell.length_c   1.000
_cell.angle_alpha   90.00
_cell.angle_beta   90.00
_cell.angle_gamma   90.00
#
_symmetry.space_group_name_H-M   'P 1'
#
loop_
_entity.id
_entity.type
_entity.pdbx_description
1 polymer ?
#
loop_
_entity_poly.entity_id
_entity_poly.type
_entity_poly.pdbx_seq_one_letter_code
_entity_poly.pdbx_strand_id
1 'polypeptide(L)' 'MPRALTVDSRIIEVHGKAARVFGLTGPDGKPGMEMTFGERFRATLHNASSVATLIHWHGLTPPIEQDGVPMLSQPPLEPG' A
#
# COMPACT_ATOMS: atom_id res chain seq x y z
N MET A 1 -17.20 -3.63 -2.98
CA MET A 1 -16.80 -3.04 -1.68
C MET A 1 -15.37 -2.51 -1.81
N PRO A 2 -14.87 -1.61 -0.94
CA PRO A 2 -13.47 -1.25 -0.93
C PRO A 2 -12.59 -2.48 -0.71
N ARG A 3 -11.50 -2.59 -1.47
CA ARG A 3 -10.46 -3.62 -1.29
C ARG A 3 -9.58 -3.19 -0.12
N ALA A 4 -9.47 -4.03 0.91
CA ALA A 4 -8.61 -3.76 2.06
C ALA A 4 -7.15 -4.04 1.69
N LEU A 5 -6.30 -3.06 1.88
CA LEU A 5 -4.85 -3.15 1.74
C LEU A 5 -4.23 -2.90 3.11
N THR A 6 -3.29 -3.73 3.52
CA THR A 6 -2.58 -3.56 4.80
C THR A 6 -1.10 -3.39 4.54
N VAL A 7 -0.51 -2.32 5.06
CA VAL A 7 0.94 -2.17 5.17
C VAL A 7 1.39 -2.65 6.54
N ASP A 8 2.42 -3.50 6.57
CA ASP A 8 3.09 -3.93 7.80
C ASP A 8 4.55 -4.33 7.47
N SER A 9 5.35 -4.59 8.49
CA SER A 9 6.66 -5.21 8.35
C SER A 9 6.58 -6.74 8.32
N ARG A 10 7.42 -7.36 7.52
CA ARG A 10 7.61 -8.82 7.49
C ARG A 10 9.10 -9.17 7.42
N ILE A 11 9.42 -10.39 7.81
CA ILE A 11 10.76 -10.94 7.63
C ILE A 11 10.80 -11.74 6.33
N ILE A 12 11.79 -11.47 5.51
CA ILE A 12 12.16 -12.29 4.34
C ILE A 12 13.58 -12.81 4.50
N GLU A 13 13.93 -13.84 3.74
CA GLU A 13 15.31 -14.31 3.64
C GLU A 13 16.00 -13.65 2.42
N VAL A 14 17.22 -13.17 2.62
CA VAL A 14 18.09 -12.65 1.56
C VAL A 14 19.47 -13.28 1.73
N HIS A 15 19.84 -14.21 0.84
CA HIS A 15 21.13 -14.92 0.85
C HIS A 15 21.43 -15.57 2.22
N GLY A 16 20.48 -16.31 2.78
CA GLY A 16 20.60 -16.98 4.07
C GLY A 16 20.53 -16.07 5.29
N LYS A 17 20.19 -14.78 5.12
CA LYS A 17 20.06 -13.82 6.22
C LYS A 17 18.63 -13.30 6.33
N ALA A 18 18.12 -13.20 7.55
CA ALA A 18 16.83 -12.57 7.81
C ALA A 18 16.90 -11.06 7.58
N ALA A 19 15.96 -10.52 6.79
CA ALA A 19 15.81 -9.10 6.53
C ALA A 19 14.38 -8.65 6.86
N ARG A 20 14.24 -7.58 7.64
CA ARG A 20 12.95 -6.92 7.87
C ARG A 20 12.67 -5.95 6.73
N VAL A 21 11.50 -6.07 6.13
CA VAL A 21 11.03 -5.21 5.04
C VAL A 21 9.60 -4.78 5.29
N PHE A 22 9.18 -3.66 4.70
CA PHE A 22 7.77 -3.35 4.58
C PHE A 22 7.13 -4.23 3.50
N GLY A 23 5.87 -4.59 3.69
CA GLY A 23 5.04 -5.31 2.75
C GLY A 23 3.67 -4.68 2.66
N LEU A 24 3.05 -4.80 1.48
CA LEU A 24 1.66 -4.45 1.23
C LEU A 24 0.91 -5.75 0.93
N THR A 25 -0.12 -6.05 1.71
CA THR A 25 -0.92 -7.27 1.56
C THR A 25 -2.35 -6.91 1.17
N GLY A 26 -2.88 -7.63 0.18
CA GLY A 26 -4.26 -7.52 -0.28
C GLY A 26 -5.25 -8.33 0.55
N PRO A 27 -6.54 -8.25 0.21
CA PRO A 27 -7.62 -8.88 0.99
C PRO A 27 -7.58 -10.42 0.93
N ASP A 28 -6.86 -10.99 -0.04
CA ASP A 28 -6.65 -12.44 -0.20
C ASP A 28 -5.36 -12.93 0.49
N GLY A 29 -4.68 -12.06 1.23
CA GLY A 29 -3.42 -12.38 1.91
C GLY A 29 -2.20 -12.38 0.99
N LYS A 30 -2.35 -12.09 -0.30
CA LYS A 30 -1.24 -12.02 -1.25
C LYS A 30 -0.61 -10.62 -1.29
N PRO A 31 0.63 -10.48 -1.78
CA PRO A 31 1.25 -9.16 -1.95
C PRO A 31 0.48 -8.29 -2.95
N GLY A 32 0.07 -7.10 -2.51
CA GLY A 32 -0.55 -6.08 -3.37
C GLY A 32 -1.96 -6.44 -3.84
N MET A 33 -2.29 -6.01 -5.07
CA MET A 33 -3.58 -6.22 -5.71
C MET A 33 -3.39 -6.50 -7.19
N GLU A 34 -4.24 -7.37 -7.74
CA GLU A 34 -4.40 -7.58 -9.18
C GLU A 34 -5.76 -7.01 -9.62
N MET A 35 -5.78 -6.38 -10.80
CA MET A 35 -6.98 -5.75 -11.35
C MET A 35 -7.03 -5.91 -12.87
N THR A 36 -8.24 -5.88 -13.44
CA THR A 36 -8.42 -5.89 -14.89
C THR A 36 -8.14 -4.50 -15.46
N PHE A 37 -7.51 -4.41 -16.63
CA PHE A 37 -7.28 -3.13 -17.30
C PHE A 37 -8.60 -2.37 -17.52
N GLY A 38 -8.63 -1.09 -17.18
CA GLY A 38 -9.81 -0.22 -17.29
C GLY A 38 -10.83 -0.40 -16.15
N GLU A 39 -10.65 -1.37 -15.26
CA GLU A 39 -11.51 -1.56 -14.10
C GLU A 39 -11.34 -0.40 -13.10
N ARG A 40 -12.46 0.21 -12.70
CA ARG A 40 -12.46 1.15 -11.57
C ARG A 40 -12.40 0.38 -10.26
N PHE A 41 -11.59 0.87 -9.32
CA PHE A 41 -11.48 0.27 -8.00
C PHE A 41 -11.69 1.30 -6.88
N ARG A 42 -11.96 0.76 -5.69
CA ARG A 42 -11.89 1.49 -4.42
C ARG A 42 -11.02 0.69 -3.49
N ALA A 43 -10.13 1.35 -2.77
CA ALA A 43 -9.26 0.71 -1.79
C ALA A 43 -9.32 1.46 -0.46
N THR A 44 -9.10 0.72 0.62
CA THR A 44 -8.87 1.25 1.96
C THR A 44 -7.50 0.77 2.41
N LEU A 45 -6.62 1.69 2.79
CA LEU A 45 -5.30 1.38 3.31
C LEU A 45 -5.34 1.38 4.84
N HIS A 46 -4.84 0.30 5.44
CA HIS A 46 -4.61 0.17 6.87
C HIS A 46 -3.10 0.19 7.13
N ASN A 47 -2.63 1.09 7.98
CA ASN A 47 -1.22 1.17 8.33
C ASN A 47 -0.97 0.43 9.65
N ALA A 48 -0.70 -0.87 9.56
CA ALA A 48 -0.30 -1.68 10.71
C ALA A 48 1.21 -1.58 11.02
N SER A 49 1.96 -0.79 10.24
CA SER A 49 3.38 -0.57 10.48
C SER A 49 3.63 0.44 11.62
N SER A 50 4.90 0.63 11.99
CA SER A 50 5.29 1.56 13.04
C SER A 50 5.64 2.97 12.56
N VAL A 51 5.43 3.29 11.27
CA VAL A 51 5.81 4.58 10.67
C VAL A 51 4.72 5.14 9.78
N ALA A 52 4.63 6.46 9.67
CA ALA A 52 3.71 7.12 8.76
C ALA A 52 4.04 6.78 7.29
N THR A 53 3.01 6.55 6.46
CA THR A 53 3.19 6.07 5.08
C THR A 53 2.02 6.42 4.16
N LEU A 54 2.19 6.25 2.85
CA LEU A 54 1.16 6.43 1.82
C LEU A 54 1.39 5.45 0.66
N ILE A 55 0.38 5.28 -0.20
CA ILE A 55 0.50 4.57 -1.48
C ILE A 55 0.48 5.57 -2.62
N HIS A 56 1.52 5.56 -3.46
CA HIS A 56 1.52 6.22 -4.75
C HIS A 56 1.25 5.24 -5.90
N TRP A 57 0.41 5.63 -6.85
CA TRP A 57 -0.04 4.76 -7.96
C TRP A 57 0.82 4.95 -9.21
N HIS A 58 2.05 4.45 -9.19
CA HIS A 58 3.01 4.62 -10.29
C HIS A 58 2.43 4.16 -11.63
N GLY A 59 2.32 5.09 -12.58
CA GLY A 59 1.82 4.83 -13.94
C GLY A 59 0.31 4.96 -14.12
N LEU A 60 -0.45 5.16 -13.04
CA LEU A 60 -1.86 5.57 -13.12
C LEU A 60 -1.96 7.09 -13.10
N THR A 61 -3.12 7.61 -13.52
CA THR A 61 -3.40 9.06 -13.57
C THR A 61 -4.70 9.39 -12.81
N PRO A 62 -4.75 9.12 -11.49
CA PRO A 62 -5.92 9.49 -10.69
C PRO A 62 -6.00 11.02 -10.49
N PRO A 63 -7.13 11.55 -9.99
CA PRO A 63 -7.17 12.90 -9.41
C PRO A 63 -6.05 13.09 -8.38
N ILE A 64 -5.52 14.32 -8.25
CA ILE A 64 -4.34 14.60 -7.42
C ILE A 64 -4.54 14.23 -5.94
N GLU A 65 -5.77 14.33 -5.44
CA GLU A 65 -6.15 13.99 -4.08
C GLU A 65 -6.01 12.48 -3.78
N GLN A 66 -5.86 11.65 -4.81
CA GLN A 66 -5.75 10.20 -4.73
C GLN A 66 -4.37 9.67 -5.16
N ASP A 67 -3.46 10.56 -5.58
CA ASP A 67 -2.16 10.17 -6.16
C ASP A 67 -1.14 9.72 -5.09
N GLY A 68 -1.36 10.08 -3.82
CA GLY A 68 -0.55 9.60 -2.71
C GLY A 68 0.84 10.21 -2.59
N VAL A 69 1.04 11.43 -3.10
CA VAL A 69 2.24 12.23 -2.86
C VAL A 69 2.11 12.94 -1.50
N PRO A 70 2.98 12.65 -0.51
CA PRO A 70 2.88 13.25 0.82
C PRO A 70 2.84 14.78 0.77
N MET A 71 1.92 15.37 1.53
CA MET A 71 1.73 16.83 1.67
C MET A 71 1.31 17.59 0.40
N LEU A 72 1.28 16.94 -0.76
CA LEU A 72 0.70 17.48 -1.99
C LEU A 72 -0.70 16.90 -2.24
N SER A 73 -0.80 15.58 -2.30
CA SER A 73 -2.07 14.87 -2.44
C SER A 73 -2.85 14.83 -1.14
N GLN A 74 -2.16 14.39 -0.07
CA GLN A 74 -2.72 14.24 1.28
C GLN A 74 -1.59 14.12 2.32
N PRO A 75 -1.86 14.37 3.62
CA PRO A 75 -0.94 14.02 4.70
C PRO A 75 -0.65 12.51 4.72
N PRO A 76 0.53 12.08 5.21
CA PRO A 76 0.82 10.68 5.49
C PRO A 76 -0.25 10.01 6.35
N LEU A 77 -0.52 8.72 6.09
CA LEU A 77 -1.33 7.89 6.97
C LEU A 77 -0.47 7.46 8.15
N GLU A 78 -0.80 7.94 9.34
CA GLU A 78 -0.16 7.53 10.59
C GLU A 78 -0.41 6.04 10.91
N PRO A 79 0.42 5.41 11.75
CA PRO A 79 0.14 4.08 12.30
C PRO A 79 -1.23 3.98 12.99
N GLY A 80 -1.95 2.88 12.76
CA GLY A 80 -3.30 2.61 13.30
C GLY A 80 -4.41 2.83 12.28
#